data_AF-A0A7C0ZVP8-F1
#
_entry.id   AF-A0A7C0ZVP8-F1
#
_cell.length_a   1.000
_cell.length_b   1.000
_cell.length_c   1.000
_cell.angle_alpha   90.00
_cell.angle_beta   90.00
_cell.angle_gamma   90.00
#
_symmetry.space_group_name_H-M   'P 1'
#
loop_
_entity.id
_entity.type
_entity.pdbx_description
1 polymer ?
#
loop_
_entity_poly.entity_id
_entity_poly.type
_entity_poly.pdbx_seq_one_letter_code
_entity_poly.pdbx_strand_id
1 'polypeptide(L)'
;PSKLRPVMSYVSYTKPGIARGPHEHMEQTDIFCFMGPGNFKIRLWDNRKEYESYGNFLELIGGKDNPIILIVPPGIVHGYKNISEDELGMVINYPDKLYQGWGKKEKVDEIRHEVKEDEFYLDFIKEDR
;
A
#
# COMPACT_ATOMS: atom_id res chain seq x y z
N PRO A 1 15.57 -1.95 -6.01
CA PRO A 1 16.43 -2.87 -6.80
C PRO A 1 17.05 -2.11 -7.98
N SER A 2 18.18 -2.56 -8.54
CA SER A 2 18.95 -1.81 -9.56
C SER A 2 18.16 -1.42 -10.82
N LYS A 3 17.10 -2.18 -11.14
CA LYS A 3 16.22 -1.95 -12.30
C LYS A 3 14.97 -1.11 -12.01
N LEU A 4 14.70 -0.76 -10.75
CA LEU A 4 13.51 0.00 -10.38
C LEU A 4 13.64 1.45 -10.87
N ARG A 5 12.61 1.94 -11.57
CA ARG A 5 12.59 3.26 -12.22
C ARG A 5 11.25 3.94 -11.97
N PRO A 6 11.12 4.73 -10.89
CA PRO A 6 9.91 5.51 -10.66
C PRO A 6 9.65 6.48 -11.80
N VAL A 7 8.38 6.59 -12.20
CA VAL A 7 7.94 7.49 -13.28
C VAL A 7 6.88 8.49 -12.80
N MET A 8 6.41 8.33 -11.56
CA MET A 8 5.44 9.19 -10.90
C MET A 8 5.82 9.34 -9.42
N SER A 9 5.36 10.43 -8.80
CA SER A 9 5.30 10.52 -7.35
C SER A 9 4.00 11.20 -6.94
N TYR A 10 3.49 10.81 -5.78
CA TYR A 10 2.40 11.50 -5.12
C TYR A 10 2.60 11.49 -3.61
N VAL A 11 1.98 12.48 -2.96
CA VAL A 11 1.88 12.56 -1.51
C VAL A 11 0.41 12.46 -1.12
N SER A 12 0.14 11.75 -0.03
CA SER A 12 -1.18 11.70 0.57
C SER A 12 -1.10 11.97 2.06
N TYR A 13 -2.15 12.61 2.59
CA TYR A 13 -2.38 12.74 4.01
C TYR A 13 -3.61 11.93 4.42
N THR A 14 -3.50 11.21 5.53
CA THR A 14 -4.54 10.33 6.06
C THR A 14 -4.87 10.75 7.49
N LYS A 15 -6.15 10.95 7.79
CA LYS A 15 -6.59 11.35 9.14
C LYS A 15 -6.34 10.21 10.16
N PRO A 16 -6.15 10.54 11.45
CA PRO A 16 -6.13 9.56 12.54
C PRO A 16 -7.26 8.53 12.41
N GLY A 17 -6.93 7.25 12.59
CA GLY A 17 -7.88 6.15 12.54
C GLY A 17 -8.41 5.78 11.15
N ILE A 18 -8.05 6.51 10.09
CA ILE A 18 -8.48 6.20 8.73
C ILE A 18 -7.51 5.22 8.05
N ALA A 19 -8.09 4.22 7.40
CA ALA A 19 -7.38 3.25 6.59
C ALA A 19 -7.49 3.55 5.09
N ARG A 20 -6.53 3.06 4.31
CA ARG A 20 -6.54 3.04 2.85
C ARG A 20 -6.21 1.64 2.37
N GLY A 21 -7.01 1.10 1.45
CA GLY A 21 -6.89 -0.26 0.97
C GLY A 21 -7.73 -1.26 1.80
N PRO A 22 -7.55 -2.57 1.55
CA PRO A 22 -6.46 -3.12 0.76
C PRO A 22 -6.70 -3.04 -0.75
N HIS A 23 -5.62 -2.86 -1.50
CA HIS A 23 -5.58 -2.99 -2.96
C HIS A 23 -4.28 -3.68 -3.41
N GLU A 24 -4.25 -4.14 -4.65
CA GLU A 24 -3.04 -4.62 -5.32
C GLU A 24 -2.92 -4.05 -6.73
N HIS A 25 -1.74 -4.19 -7.30
CA HIS A 25 -1.43 -3.84 -8.68
C HIS A 25 -0.99 -5.09 -9.44
N MET A 26 -1.47 -5.27 -10.67
CA MET A 26 -1.07 -6.43 -11.49
C MET A 26 0.30 -6.25 -12.13
N GLU A 27 0.72 -5.01 -12.39
CA GLU A 27 1.98 -4.71 -13.06
C GLU A 27 2.83 -3.62 -12.38
N GLN A 28 2.24 -2.70 -11.63
CA GLN A 28 2.95 -1.61 -10.96
C GLN A 28 3.68 -2.10 -9.70
N THR A 29 4.91 -1.61 -9.50
CA THR A 29 5.63 -1.66 -8.22
C THR A 29 5.48 -0.33 -7.51
N ASP A 30 5.03 -0.36 -6.26
CA ASP A 30 4.99 0.81 -5.40
C ASP A 30 6.27 0.93 -4.54
N ILE A 31 6.63 2.17 -4.23
CA ILE A 31 7.73 2.50 -3.32
C ILE A 31 7.18 3.51 -2.32
N PHE A 32 6.60 2.97 -1.24
CA PHE A 32 6.05 3.79 -0.18
C PHE A 32 7.16 4.24 0.77
N CYS A 33 7.19 5.52 1.06
CA CYS A 33 7.99 6.13 2.11
C CYS A 33 7.07 6.58 3.24
N PHE A 34 7.17 5.91 4.39
CA PHE A 34 6.49 6.28 5.62
C PHE A 34 7.51 6.95 6.53
N MET A 35 7.65 8.26 6.43
CA MET A 35 8.67 9.04 7.17
C MET A 35 8.11 10.02 8.19
N GLY A 36 6.78 10.04 8.35
CA GLY A 36 6.07 11.03 9.16
C GLY A 36 5.69 12.29 8.36
N PRO A 37 4.81 13.16 8.89
CA PRO A 37 4.13 13.05 10.19
C PRO A 37 3.19 11.82 10.27
N GLY A 38 2.85 11.42 11.50
CA GLY A 38 2.01 10.26 11.81
C GLY A 38 2.69 8.90 11.68
N ASN A 39 2.08 7.90 12.33
CA ASN A 39 2.49 6.50 12.30
C ASN A 39 1.40 5.64 11.67
N PHE A 40 1.81 4.59 10.98
CA PHE A 40 0.94 3.69 10.25
C PHE A 40 1.16 2.25 10.66
N LYS A 41 0.07 1.53 10.91
CA LYS A 41 0.05 0.07 10.82
C LYS A 41 -0.13 -0.29 9.36
N ILE A 42 0.78 -1.08 8.82
CA ILE A 42 0.83 -1.46 7.40
C ILE A 42 0.73 -2.97 7.31
N ARG A 43 -0.13 -3.47 6.43
CA ARG A 43 -0.35 -4.89 6.21
C ARG A 43 -0.17 -5.25 4.74
N LEU A 44 0.55 -6.33 4.49
CA LEU A 44 0.91 -6.85 3.18
C LEU A 44 0.52 -8.33 3.11
N TRP A 45 -0.17 -8.76 2.06
CA TRP A 45 -0.47 -10.17 1.80
C TRP A 45 0.11 -10.59 0.46
N ASP A 46 0.72 -11.76 0.42
CA ASP A 46 1.25 -12.31 -0.82
C ASP A 46 0.17 -13.08 -1.59
N ASN A 47 -0.34 -12.49 -2.66
CA ASN A 47 -1.37 -13.07 -3.52
C ASN A 47 -0.77 -13.71 -4.80
N ARG A 48 0.56 -13.90 -4.84
CA ARG A 48 1.27 -14.49 -5.99
C ARG A 48 1.39 -16.00 -5.83
N LYS A 49 0.48 -16.74 -6.46
CA LYS A 49 0.30 -18.20 -6.32
C LYS A 49 1.54 -19.05 -6.65
N GLU A 50 2.47 -18.49 -7.41
CA GLU A 50 3.70 -19.15 -7.85
C GLU A 50 4.84 -19.11 -6.82
N TYR A 51 4.70 -18.34 -5.73
CA TYR A 51 5.71 -18.24 -4.67
C TYR A 51 5.31 -19.04 -3.43
N GLU A 52 6.28 -19.59 -2.72
CA GLU A 52 6.07 -20.31 -1.45
C GLU A 52 5.43 -19.44 -0.36
N SER A 53 5.60 -18.12 -0.45
CA SER A 53 5.00 -17.16 0.47
C SER A 53 3.53 -16.88 0.20
N TYR A 54 2.93 -17.44 -0.86
CA TYR A 54 1.51 -17.27 -1.17
C TYR A 54 0.61 -17.56 0.04
N GLY A 55 -0.32 -16.64 0.32
CA GLY A 55 -1.24 -16.73 1.46
C GLY A 55 -0.64 -16.30 2.80
N ASN A 56 0.67 -16.03 2.87
CA ASN A 56 1.27 -15.41 4.05
C ASN A 56 1.03 -13.90 4.04
N PHE A 57 1.13 -13.30 5.23
CA PHE A 57 1.07 -11.86 5.41
C PHE A 57 2.23 -11.34 6.25
N LEU A 58 2.47 -10.04 6.15
CA LEU A 58 3.41 -9.29 6.97
C LEU A 58 2.72 -8.05 7.50
N GLU A 59 2.89 -7.79 8.80
CA GLU A 59 2.46 -6.57 9.45
C GLU A 59 3.67 -5.80 10.01
N LEU A 60 3.68 -4.49 9.79
CA LEU A 60 4.74 -3.58 10.22
C LEU A 60 4.15 -2.27 10.74
N ILE A 61 4.93 -1.57 11.58
CA ILE A 61 4.66 -0.19 11.97
C ILE A 61 5.74 0.71 11.40
N GLY A 62 5.34 1.76 10.68
CA GLY A 62 6.23 2.74 10.08
C GLY A 62 5.65 4.15 10.13
N GLY A 63 6.51 5.17 10.03
CA GLY A 63 6.09 6.57 10.07
C GLY A 63 7.07 7.44 10.82
N LYS A 64 6.55 8.42 11.55
CA LYS A 64 7.33 9.41 12.31
C LYS A 64 8.34 8.77 13.27
N ASP A 65 7.94 7.74 14.01
CA ASP A 65 8.78 7.11 15.03
C ASP A 65 9.69 6.01 14.47
N ASN A 66 9.35 5.50 13.28
CA ASN A 66 10.12 4.50 12.57
C ASN A 66 10.07 4.77 11.06
N PRO A 67 10.93 5.66 10.54
CA PRO A 67 10.94 5.96 9.11
C PRO A 67 11.34 4.73 8.29
N ILE A 68 10.44 4.28 7.41
CA ILE A 68 10.67 3.09 6.58
C ILE A 68 10.35 3.36 5.11
N ILE A 69 11.01 2.58 4.25
CA ILE A 69 10.69 2.46 2.83
C ILE A 69 10.20 1.04 2.60
N LEU A 70 9.03 0.90 1.98
CA LEU A 70 8.47 -0.37 1.54
C LEU A 70 8.41 -0.39 0.03
N ILE A 71 9.02 -1.41 -0.57
CA ILE A 71 8.90 -1.70 -2.00
C ILE A 71 7.89 -2.83 -2.12
N VAL A 72 6.77 -2.57 -2.78
CA VAL A 72 5.64 -3.49 -2.90
C VAL A 72 5.54 -3.93 -4.37
N PRO A 73 6.01 -5.14 -4.71
CA PRO A 73 5.91 -5.67 -6.07
C PRO A 73 4.46 -5.96 -6.49
N PRO A 74 4.23 -6.16 -7.80
CA PRO A 74 2.92 -6.58 -8.30
C PRO A 74 2.43 -7.88 -7.65
N GLY A 75 1.12 -7.99 -7.44
CA GLY A 75 0.46 -9.12 -6.77
C GLY A 75 0.65 -9.19 -5.26
N ILE A 76 1.23 -8.16 -4.64
CA ILE A 76 1.17 -7.98 -3.18
C ILE A 76 -0.01 -7.07 -2.86
N VAL A 77 -1.01 -7.63 -2.18
CA VAL A 77 -2.13 -6.88 -1.62
C VAL A 77 -1.61 -6.08 -0.45
N HIS A 78 -1.97 -4.81 -0.35
CA HIS A 78 -1.47 -3.94 0.70
C HIS A 78 -2.51 -2.92 1.16
N GLY A 79 -2.46 -2.60 2.45
CA GLY A 79 -3.27 -1.57 3.08
C GLY A 79 -2.55 -0.97 4.28
N TYR A 80 -2.93 0.25 4.65
CA TYR A 80 -2.38 0.90 5.84
C TYR A 80 -3.41 1.75 6.55
N LYS A 81 -3.27 1.85 7.86
CA LYS A 81 -4.10 2.67 8.75
C LYS A 81 -3.24 3.65 9.52
N ASN A 82 -3.64 4.91 9.53
CA ASN A 82 -3.01 5.89 10.43
C ASN A 82 -3.42 5.56 11.88
N ILE A 83 -2.43 5.19 12.70
CA ILE A 83 -2.59 4.80 14.11
C ILE A 83 -2.17 5.91 15.08
N SER A 84 -1.81 7.10 14.59
CA SER A 84 -1.63 8.27 15.44
C SER A 84 -2.96 8.72 16.05
N GLU A 85 -2.91 9.30 17.25
CA GLU A 85 -4.10 9.77 17.97
C GLU A 85 -4.68 11.05 17.34
N ASP A 86 -3.83 12.04 17.03
CA ASP A 86 -4.25 13.37 16.58
C ASP A 86 -3.47 13.93 15.38
N GLU A 87 -2.48 13.19 14.86
CA GLU A 87 -1.60 13.65 13.79
C GLU A 87 -2.05 13.15 12.41
N LEU A 88 -2.02 14.03 11.40
CA LEU A 88 -2.17 13.61 10.00
C LEU A 88 -0.97 12.75 9.60
N GLY A 89 -1.26 11.57 9.04
CA GLY A 89 -0.25 10.66 8.53
C GLY A 89 0.13 11.01 7.10
N MET A 90 1.40 11.24 6.81
CA MET A 90 1.91 11.44 5.45
C MET A 90 2.47 10.15 4.88
N VAL A 91 2.07 9.83 3.65
CA VAL A 91 2.67 8.77 2.84
C VAL A 91 3.10 9.38 1.51
N ILE A 92 4.36 9.16 1.13
CA ILE A 92 4.86 9.48 -0.21
C ILE A 92 5.01 8.16 -0.95
N ASN A 93 4.59 8.11 -2.21
CA ASN A 93 4.82 6.95 -3.07
C ASN A 93 5.56 7.36 -4.34
N TYR A 94 6.37 6.44 -4.88
CA TYR A 94 7.09 6.57 -6.14
C TYR A 94 6.86 5.36 -7.05
N PRO A 95 5.68 5.23 -7.68
CA PRO A 95 5.37 4.11 -8.55
C PRO A 95 6.25 4.05 -9.80
N ASP A 96 6.53 2.84 -10.27
CA ASP A 96 7.27 2.59 -11.52
C ASP A 96 6.39 2.59 -12.79
N LYS A 97 5.08 2.78 -12.63
CA LYS A 97 4.12 2.98 -13.72
C LYS A 97 3.25 4.22 -13.50
N LEU A 98 2.76 4.79 -14.60
CA LEU A 98 1.78 5.88 -14.57
C LEU A 98 0.38 5.32 -14.35
N TYR A 99 -0.44 6.04 -13.57
CA TYR A 99 -1.88 5.73 -13.48
C TYR A 99 -2.54 5.87 -14.87
N GLN A 100 -3.09 4.76 -15.38
CA GLN A 100 -3.67 4.64 -16.72
C GLN A 100 -2.71 4.99 -17.87
N GLY A 101 -1.39 4.93 -17.65
CA GLY A 101 -0.41 5.20 -18.70
C GLY A 101 -0.41 6.65 -19.21
N TRP A 102 0.35 6.88 -20.30
CA TRP A 102 0.46 8.21 -20.89
C TRP A 102 -0.88 8.71 -21.46
N GLY A 103 -1.31 9.88 -21.00
CA GLY A 103 -2.59 10.46 -21.42
C GLY A 103 -3.81 9.66 -20.95
N LYS A 104 -3.67 8.80 -19.94
CA LYS A 104 -4.75 8.00 -19.34
C LYS A 104 -5.47 7.05 -20.31
N LYS A 105 -4.72 6.44 -21.22
CA LYS A 105 -5.25 5.57 -22.30
C LYS A 105 -5.28 4.09 -21.95
N GLU A 106 -4.54 3.68 -20.93
CA GLU A 106 -4.42 2.29 -20.52
C GLU A 106 -5.50 1.96 -19.47
N LYS A 107 -5.73 0.66 -19.26
CA LYS A 107 -6.64 0.19 -18.22
C LYS A 107 -6.05 0.50 -16.84
N VAL A 108 -6.93 0.67 -15.85
CA VAL A 108 -6.50 0.76 -14.45
C VAL A 108 -5.97 -0.61 -14.04
N ASP A 109 -4.72 -0.62 -13.55
CA ASP A 109 -4.00 -1.81 -13.08
C ASP A 109 -4.34 -2.21 -11.64
N GLU A 110 -5.05 -1.32 -10.92
CA GLU A 110 -5.42 -1.48 -9.52
C GLU A 110 -6.62 -2.41 -9.34
N ILE A 111 -6.50 -3.39 -8.46
CA ILE A 111 -7.59 -4.24 -7.96
C ILE A 111 -7.89 -3.81 -6.52
N ARG A 112 -9.10 -3.28 -6.29
CA ARG A 112 -9.54 -2.78 -4.97
C ARG A 112 -10.32 -3.86 -4.22
N HIS A 113 -9.65 -4.52 -3.28
CA HIS A 113 -10.25 -5.55 -2.43
C HIS A 113 -11.26 -4.96 -1.45
N GLU A 114 -11.04 -3.72 -1.00
CA GLU A 114 -11.97 -2.96 -0.15
C GLU A 114 -13.36 -2.74 -0.78
N VAL A 115 -13.44 -2.68 -2.12
CA VAL A 115 -14.73 -2.50 -2.82
C VAL A 115 -15.48 -3.82 -2.97
N LYS A 116 -14.75 -4.93 -3.06
CA LYS A 116 -15.31 -6.28 -3.19
C LYS A 116 -15.69 -6.89 -1.85
N GLU A 117 -15.17 -6.33 -0.75
CA GLU A 117 -15.29 -6.86 0.61
C GLU A 117 -14.85 -8.33 0.71
N ASP A 118 -13.78 -8.69 0.00
CA ASP A 118 -13.26 -10.05 -0.03
C ASP A 118 -12.42 -10.41 1.20
N GLU A 119 -11.80 -11.59 1.19
CA GLU A 119 -11.04 -12.12 2.32
C GLU A 119 -9.91 -11.20 2.80
N PHE A 120 -9.24 -10.47 1.90
CA PHE A 120 -8.19 -9.53 2.27
C PHE A 120 -8.76 -8.32 3.00
N TYR A 121 -9.89 -7.79 2.53
CA TYR A 121 -10.57 -6.69 3.21
C TYR A 121 -11.10 -7.12 4.58
N LEU A 122 -11.74 -8.29 4.65
CA LEU A 122 -12.25 -8.84 5.91
C LEU A 122 -11.12 -9.10 6.92
N ASP A 123 -9.96 -9.57 6.47
CA ASP A 123 -8.78 -9.69 7.34
C ASP A 123 -8.29 -8.32 7.82
N PHE A 124 -8.20 -7.33 6.91
CA PHE A 124 -7.71 -6.00 7.22
C PHE A 124 -8.54 -5.25 8.27
N ILE A 125 -9.87 -5.37 8.22
CA ILE A 125 -10.77 -4.66 9.14
C ILE A 125 -11.07 -5.44 10.43
N LYS A 126 -10.70 -6.72 10.53
CA LYS A 126 -10.96 -7.54 11.73
C LYS A 126 -10.25 -6.99 12.97
N GLU A 127 -9.08 -6.38 12.79
CA GLU A 127 -8.30 -5.81 13.90
C GLU A 127 -8.82 -4.46 14.40
N ASP A 128 -9.78 -3.86 13.69
CA ASP A 128 -10.42 -2.59 14.07
C ASP A 128 -11.70 -2.77 14.91
N ARG A 129 -12.02 -4.02 15.30
CA ARG A 129 -13.19 -4.38 16.12
C ARG A 129 -12.82 -4.88 17.51
#